data_AF-A0AAN6EZ99-F1
#
_entry.id   AF-A0AAN6EZ99-F1
#
_cell.length_a   1.000
_cell.length_b   1.000
_cell.length_c   1.000
_cell.angle_alpha   90.00
_cell.angle_beta   90.00
_cell.angle_gamma   90.00
#
_symmetry.space_group_name_H-M   'P 1'
#
loop_
_entity.id
_entity.type
_entity.pdbx_description
1 polymer ?
#
loop_
_entity_poly.entity_id
_entity_poly.type
_entity_poly.pdbx_seq_one_letter_code
_entity_poly.pdbx_strand_id
1 'polypeptide(L)'
;MFSANQTPTSDRKDTVLNVEATGVFCWQLATWDLREAVNKTAQQLPYGVDEFEHAGLSKTWSKVLNIPVPMVAESPVRFECVYHSTLRLPGNPPMGTVDVVIGKVVGVHVDDRVLTNGKIDVRKTQPIARCGYYEYAVIRDTFDMIIPGDPATLFGLEGNVKQHRQHRETAQRAAGDNSIPSS
;
A
#
# COMPACT_ATOMS: atom_id res chain seq x y z
N MET A 1 -1.54 -0.73 -5.92
CA MET A 1 -1.02 -1.39 -7.13
C MET A 1 0.43 -1.75 -6.91
N PHE A 2 0.93 -2.80 -7.54
CA PHE A 2 2.35 -3.09 -7.65
C PHE A 2 2.68 -3.58 -9.06
N SER A 3 3.94 -3.48 -9.47
CA SER A 3 4.41 -4.02 -10.75
C SER A 3 5.46 -5.10 -10.51
N ALA A 4 5.48 -6.10 -11.38
CA ALA A 4 6.48 -7.15 -11.37
C ALA A 4 6.89 -7.50 -12.81
N ASN A 5 8.20 -7.54 -13.03
CA ASN A 5 8.77 -8.02 -14.30
C ASN A 5 8.80 -9.55 -14.29
N GLN A 6 8.90 -10.16 -15.47
CA GLN A 6 9.25 -11.58 -15.59
C GLN A 6 10.66 -11.87 -15.05
N THR A 7 10.99 -13.14 -14.82
CA THR A 7 12.36 -13.59 -14.55
C THR A 7 13.21 -13.53 -15.83
N PRO A 8 14.55 -13.63 -15.73
CA PRO A 8 15.41 -13.78 -16.91
C PRO A 8 15.12 -15.03 -17.75
N THR A 9 14.42 -16.03 -17.18
CA THR A 9 13.93 -17.23 -17.88
C THR A 9 12.55 -17.04 -18.50
N SER A 10 12.00 -15.82 -18.50
CA SER A 10 10.66 -15.47 -19.00
C SER A 10 9.49 -16.03 -18.18
N ASP A 11 9.75 -16.48 -16.96
CA ASP A 11 8.71 -16.92 -16.04
C ASP A 11 8.07 -15.73 -15.31
N ARG A 12 6.81 -15.88 -14.92
CA ARG A 12 6.12 -14.87 -14.11
C ARG A 12 6.58 -14.98 -12.67
N LYS A 13 6.64 -13.84 -11.97
CA LYS A 13 6.95 -13.81 -10.53
C LYS A 13 5.87 -14.50 -9.72
N ASP A 14 6.30 -15.28 -8.72
CA ASP A 14 5.40 -16.01 -7.81
C ASP A 14 4.39 -15.10 -7.14
N THR A 15 4.77 -13.87 -6.77
CA THR A 15 3.85 -12.89 -6.20
C THR A 15 2.64 -12.66 -7.10
N VAL A 16 2.84 -12.49 -8.42
CA VAL A 16 1.73 -12.24 -9.35
C VAL A 16 0.84 -13.47 -9.48
N LEU A 17 1.44 -14.65 -9.61
CA LEU A 17 0.71 -15.92 -9.69
C LEU A 17 -0.13 -16.15 -8.42
N ASN A 18 0.46 -15.91 -7.26
CA ASN A 18 -0.21 -16.05 -5.96
C ASN A 18 -1.38 -15.08 -5.82
N VAL A 19 -1.23 -13.81 -6.23
CA VAL A 19 -2.32 -12.83 -6.17
C VAL A 19 -3.47 -13.23 -7.09
N GLU A 20 -3.19 -13.67 -8.32
CA GLU A 20 -4.23 -14.10 -9.27
C GLU A 20 -4.96 -15.37 -8.80
N ALA A 21 -4.23 -16.30 -8.19
CA ALA A 21 -4.81 -17.56 -7.70
C ALA A 21 -5.63 -17.39 -6.41
N THR A 22 -5.13 -16.58 -5.47
CA THR A 22 -5.77 -16.40 -4.15
C THR A 22 -6.76 -15.24 -4.10
N GLY A 23 -6.65 -14.30 -5.03
CA GLY A 23 -7.47 -13.09 -5.09
C GLY A 23 -7.14 -12.05 -4.01
N VAL A 24 -6.06 -12.23 -3.24
CA VAL A 24 -5.72 -11.34 -2.12
C VAL A 24 -4.21 -11.12 -2.01
N PHE A 25 -3.82 -9.96 -1.46
CA PHE A 25 -2.43 -9.68 -1.12
C PHE A 25 -2.33 -8.58 -0.06
N CYS A 26 -1.15 -8.45 0.54
CA CYS A 26 -0.84 -7.34 1.43
C CYS A 26 0.22 -6.44 0.82
N TRP A 27 0.09 -5.13 1.02
CA TRP A 27 1.12 -4.14 0.70
C TRP A 27 1.70 -3.58 1.99
N GLN A 28 3.00 -3.27 2.00
CA GLN A 28 3.69 -2.71 3.15
C GLN A 28 4.51 -1.50 2.70
N LEU A 29 4.55 -0.48 3.55
CA LEU A 29 5.39 0.68 3.30
C LEU A 29 6.85 0.30 3.52
N ALA A 30 7.66 0.46 2.47
CA ALA A 30 9.10 0.31 2.52
C ALA A 30 9.73 1.54 3.19
N THR A 31 10.40 1.33 4.31
CA THR A 31 11.02 2.39 5.13
C THR A 31 12.54 2.25 5.16
N TRP A 32 13.23 3.29 5.63
CA TRP A 32 14.68 3.30 5.79
C TRP A 32 15.20 2.13 6.64
N ASP A 33 14.49 1.79 7.71
CA ASP A 33 14.85 0.68 8.60
C ASP A 33 14.69 -0.69 7.91
N LEU A 34 13.78 -0.79 6.95
CA LEU A 34 13.51 -2.00 6.16
C LEU A 34 14.36 -2.13 4.90
N ARG A 35 15.21 -1.14 4.55
CA ARG A 35 15.90 -1.09 3.25
C ARG A 35 16.73 -2.35 2.94
N GLU A 36 17.38 -2.93 3.94
CA GLU A 36 18.21 -4.13 3.75
C GLU A 36 17.33 -5.35 3.48
N ALA A 37 16.19 -5.46 4.16
CA ALA A 37 15.22 -6.52 3.91
C ALA A 37 14.58 -6.37 2.52
N VAL A 38 14.22 -5.15 2.12
CA VAL A 38 13.75 -4.85 0.75
C VAL A 38 14.78 -5.29 -0.29
N ASN A 39 16.07 -5.03 -0.06
CA ASN A 39 17.12 -5.43 -0.97
C ASN A 39 17.35 -6.96 -1.00
N LYS A 40 17.32 -7.61 0.17
CA LYS A 40 17.47 -9.08 0.29
C LYS A 40 16.32 -9.84 -0.37
N THR A 41 15.08 -9.39 -0.17
CA THR A 41 13.88 -10.03 -0.75
C THR A 41 13.76 -9.84 -2.26
N ALA A 42 14.53 -8.93 -2.86
CA ALA A 42 14.60 -8.79 -4.32
C ALA A 42 15.45 -9.89 -5.01
N GLN A 43 16.19 -10.70 -4.24
CA GLN A 43 16.96 -11.82 -4.76
C GLN A 43 16.05 -12.88 -5.41
N GLN A 44 16.52 -13.55 -6.46
CA GLN A 44 15.84 -14.70 -7.02
C GLN A 44 16.11 -15.89 -6.09
N LEU A 45 15.14 -16.24 -5.25
CA LEU A 45 15.20 -17.45 -4.44
C LEU A 45 14.48 -18.60 -5.17
N PRO A 46 14.87 -19.86 -4.90
CA PRO A 46 14.11 -21.01 -5.37
C PRO A 46 12.65 -20.95 -4.90
N TYR A 47 11.75 -21.50 -5.71
CA TYR A 47 10.34 -21.63 -5.35
C TYR A 47 10.17 -22.35 -4.00
N GLY A 48 9.35 -21.79 -3.12
CA GLY A 48 9.04 -22.36 -1.80
C GLY A 48 9.97 -21.91 -0.67
N VAL A 49 11.00 -21.09 -0.94
CA VAL A 49 11.78 -20.43 0.11
C VAL A 49 11.00 -19.24 0.65
N ASP A 50 10.88 -19.15 1.97
CA ASP A 50 10.19 -18.06 2.63
C ASP A 50 11.07 -16.81 2.72
N GLU A 51 10.73 -15.76 1.97
CA GLU A 51 11.48 -14.51 1.97
C GLU A 51 11.51 -13.81 3.34
N PHE A 52 10.51 -14.04 4.20
CA PHE A 52 10.51 -13.48 5.55
C PHE A 52 11.64 -14.06 6.38
N GLU A 53 11.83 -15.38 6.34
CA GLU A 53 12.92 -16.05 7.08
C GLU A 53 14.28 -15.62 6.54
N HIS A 54 14.43 -15.57 5.21
CA HIS A 54 15.67 -15.14 4.56
C HIS A 54 16.05 -13.69 4.89
N ALA A 55 15.06 -12.81 4.96
CA ALA A 55 15.27 -11.40 5.27
C ALA A 55 15.34 -11.10 6.78
N GLY A 56 14.99 -12.06 7.64
CA GLY A 56 14.92 -11.87 9.09
C GLY A 56 13.74 -10.98 9.53
N LEU A 57 12.61 -11.07 8.83
CA LEU A 57 11.40 -10.28 9.08
C LEU A 57 10.39 -11.05 9.92
N SER A 58 9.75 -10.36 10.86
CA SER A 58 8.67 -10.94 11.65
C SER A 58 7.34 -10.85 10.90
N LYS A 59 6.55 -11.92 10.99
CA LYS A 59 5.21 -11.96 10.42
C LYS A 59 4.17 -11.43 11.39
N THR A 60 3.25 -10.62 10.87
CA THR A 60 1.93 -10.35 11.45
C THR A 60 0.87 -10.69 10.41
N TRP A 61 -0.37 -10.97 10.80
CA TRP A 61 -1.37 -11.57 9.91
C TRP A 61 -2.51 -10.61 9.57
N SER A 62 -3.05 -10.76 8.36
CA SER A 62 -4.27 -10.09 7.91
C SER A 62 -5.44 -10.36 8.87
N LYS A 63 -6.33 -9.37 9.02
CA LYS A 63 -7.50 -9.44 9.90
C LYS A 63 -8.83 -9.38 9.14
N VAL A 64 -8.83 -8.83 7.92
CA VAL A 64 -10.03 -8.55 7.13
C VAL A 64 -10.15 -9.50 5.94
N LEU A 65 -9.03 -9.94 5.37
CA LEU A 65 -9.01 -10.88 4.25
C LEU A 65 -9.63 -12.24 4.63
N ASN A 66 -10.25 -12.88 3.64
CA ASN A 66 -10.82 -14.23 3.76
C ASN A 66 -9.76 -15.33 3.90
N ILE A 67 -8.53 -15.07 3.49
CA ILE A 67 -7.38 -15.97 3.61
C ILE A 67 -6.30 -15.27 4.45
N PRO A 68 -5.66 -15.97 5.41
CA PRO A 68 -4.52 -15.41 6.14
C PRO A 68 -3.36 -15.10 5.20
N VAL A 69 -2.94 -13.84 5.14
CA VAL A 69 -1.80 -13.37 4.37
C VAL A 69 -0.79 -12.76 5.33
N PRO A 70 0.48 -13.18 5.29
CA PRO A 70 1.51 -12.60 6.15
C PRO A 70 1.83 -11.17 5.73
N MET A 71 2.08 -10.32 6.72
CA MET A 71 2.50 -8.93 6.58
C MET A 71 3.77 -8.71 7.39
N VAL A 72 4.58 -7.74 6.98
CA VAL A 72 5.81 -7.34 7.69
C VAL A 72 5.44 -6.58 8.96
N ALA A 73 5.71 -7.18 10.13
CA ALA A 73 5.34 -6.61 11.42
C ALA A 73 6.04 -5.25 11.69
N GLU A 74 7.24 -5.11 11.18
CA GLU A 74 8.09 -3.93 11.34
C GLU A 74 7.65 -2.74 10.46
N SER A 75 6.87 -2.97 9.40
CA SER A 75 6.37 -1.89 8.54
C SER A 75 5.30 -1.06 9.25
N PRO A 76 5.43 0.27 9.35
CA PRO A 76 4.49 1.10 10.11
C PRO A 76 3.14 1.28 9.40
N VAL A 77 3.06 0.99 8.10
CA VAL A 77 1.83 1.10 7.31
C VAL A 77 1.69 -0.16 6.46
N ARG A 78 0.55 -0.84 6.61
CA ARG A 78 0.23 -2.05 5.85
C ARG A 78 -1.19 -1.98 5.32
N PHE A 79 -1.39 -2.41 4.09
CA PHE A 79 -2.71 -2.51 3.47
C PHE A 79 -3.03 -3.97 3.19
N GLU A 80 -4.25 -4.37 3.53
CA GLU A 80 -4.87 -5.60 3.07
C GLU A 80 -5.63 -5.29 1.79
N CYS A 81 -5.36 -6.03 0.73
CA CYS A 81 -5.87 -5.77 -0.61
C CYS A 81 -6.58 -7.01 -1.18
N VAL A 82 -7.73 -6.78 -1.81
CA VAL A 82 -8.39 -7.75 -2.68
C VAL A 82 -7.98 -7.46 -4.12
N TYR A 83 -7.58 -8.49 -4.85
CA TYR A 83 -7.24 -8.41 -6.26
C TYR A 83 -8.41 -7.85 -7.09
N HIS A 84 -8.09 -6.96 -8.02
CA HIS A 84 -9.06 -6.41 -8.97
C HIS A 84 -8.74 -6.85 -10.40
N SER A 85 -7.51 -6.59 -10.86
CA SER A 85 -7.10 -6.88 -12.23
C SER A 85 -5.59 -6.85 -12.41
N THR A 86 -5.07 -7.57 -13.40
CA THR A 86 -3.68 -7.49 -13.88
C THR A 86 -3.67 -6.92 -15.28
N LEU A 87 -2.90 -5.86 -15.51
CA LEU A 87 -2.57 -5.38 -16.85
C LEU A 87 -1.18 -5.89 -17.23
N ARG A 88 -1.10 -6.70 -18.29
CA ARG A 88 0.18 -7.16 -18.82
C ARG A 88 0.66 -6.25 -19.94
N LEU A 89 1.83 -5.65 -19.75
CA LEU A 89 2.48 -4.78 -20.72
C LEU A 89 3.59 -5.54 -21.44
N PRO A 90 3.63 -5.53 -22.79
CA PRO A 90 4.73 -6.10 -23.55
C PRO A 90 6.01 -5.29 -23.34
N GLY A 91 7.13 -5.98 -23.17
CA GLY A 91 8.47 -5.42 -23.02
C GLY A 91 9.45 -5.99 -24.05
N ASN A 92 10.64 -5.41 -24.12
CA ASN A 92 11.73 -5.94 -24.93
C ASN A 92 12.56 -6.95 -24.12
N PRO A 93 13.13 -7.99 -24.75
CA PRO A 93 14.05 -8.92 -24.09
C PRO A 93 15.20 -8.18 -23.38
N PRO A 94 15.71 -8.68 -22.23
CA PRO A 94 15.50 -10.02 -21.66
C PRO A 94 14.27 -10.16 -20.75
N MET A 95 13.62 -9.06 -20.34
CA MET A 95 12.41 -9.10 -19.52
C MET A 95 11.19 -8.87 -20.40
N GLY A 96 10.60 -9.95 -20.90
CA GLY A 96 9.63 -9.93 -21.99
C GLY A 96 8.31 -9.20 -21.70
N THR A 97 7.89 -9.09 -20.45
CA THR A 97 6.66 -8.39 -20.05
C THR A 97 6.73 -7.84 -18.62
N VAL A 98 5.87 -6.85 -18.32
CA VAL A 98 5.63 -6.31 -16.98
C VAL A 98 4.16 -6.52 -16.62
N ASP A 99 3.90 -7.19 -15.50
CA ASP A 99 2.56 -7.33 -14.94
C ASP A 99 2.30 -6.19 -13.95
N VAL A 100 1.25 -5.40 -14.18
CA VAL A 100 0.78 -4.35 -13.28
C VAL A 100 -0.48 -4.85 -12.57
N VAL A 101 -0.35 -5.14 -11.28
CA VAL A 101 -1.42 -5.68 -10.45
C VAL A 101 -2.13 -4.55 -9.71
N ILE A 102 -3.45 -4.48 -9.90
CA ILE A 102 -4.34 -3.52 -9.25
C ILE A 102 -5.16 -4.28 -8.20
N GLY A 103 -5.22 -3.73 -7.00
CA GLY A 103 -6.01 -4.26 -5.90
C GLY A 103 -6.76 -3.16 -5.17
N LYS A 104 -7.92 -3.51 -4.62
CA LYS A 104 -8.74 -2.67 -3.76
C LYS A 104 -8.30 -2.84 -2.32
N VAL A 105 -7.94 -1.74 -1.67
CA VAL A 105 -7.64 -1.74 -0.23
C VAL A 105 -8.93 -1.99 0.56
N VAL A 106 -8.93 -3.04 1.39
CA VAL A 106 -10.05 -3.42 2.26
C VAL A 106 -9.71 -3.33 3.75
N GLY A 107 -8.43 -3.27 4.09
CA GLY A 107 -7.95 -3.06 5.45
C GLY A 107 -6.71 -2.18 5.47
N VAL A 108 -6.59 -1.34 6.49
CA VAL A 108 -5.46 -0.44 6.69
C VAL A 108 -4.98 -0.58 8.13
N HIS A 109 -3.69 -0.82 8.29
CA HIS A 109 -3.01 -0.87 9.58
C HIS A 109 -1.97 0.23 9.60
N VAL A 110 -2.07 1.14 10.56
CA VAL A 110 -1.10 2.21 10.79
C VAL A 110 -0.63 2.11 12.23
N ASP A 111 0.68 2.13 12.43
CA ASP A 111 1.29 2.21 13.74
C ASP A 111 1.14 3.61 14.32
N ASP A 112 0.63 3.72 15.55
CA ASP A 112 0.39 5.01 16.21
C ASP A 112 1.67 5.85 16.33
N ARG A 113 2.86 5.22 16.36
CA ARG A 113 4.14 5.95 16.45
C ARG A 113 4.39 6.87 15.25
N VAL A 114 3.82 6.56 14.08
CA VAL A 114 3.98 7.37 12.86
C VAL A 114 2.85 8.36 12.66
N LEU A 115 1.92 8.46 13.60
CA LEU A 115 0.84 9.45 13.56
C LEU A 115 1.27 10.76 14.25
N THR A 116 0.81 11.87 13.68
CA THR A 116 0.85 13.20 14.29
C THR A 116 -0.52 13.82 14.05
N ASN A 117 -1.25 14.17 15.12
CA ASN A 117 -2.60 14.74 15.06
C ASN A 117 -3.61 13.90 14.23
N GLY A 118 -3.49 12.57 14.30
CA GLY A 118 -4.37 11.65 13.56
C GLY A 118 -4.09 11.56 12.05
N LYS A 119 -3.01 12.17 11.57
CA LYS A 119 -2.50 12.04 10.20
C LYS A 119 -1.17 11.29 10.21
N ILE A 120 -0.86 10.61 9.11
CA ILE A 120 0.45 9.97 8.94
C ILE A 120 1.50 11.07 8.79
N ASP A 121 2.49 11.06 9.67
CA ASP A 121 3.68 11.90 9.56
C ASP A 121 4.73 11.16 8.72
N VAL A 122 4.81 11.52 7.45
CA VAL A 122 5.69 10.85 6.47
C VAL A 122 7.15 10.85 6.94
N ARG A 123 7.59 11.92 7.62
CA ARG A 123 8.96 12.03 8.14
C ARG A 123 9.27 10.98 9.20
N LYS A 124 8.27 10.57 10.00
CA LYS A 124 8.40 9.47 10.97
C LYS A 124 8.42 8.10 10.30
N THR A 125 7.82 7.97 9.12
CA THR A 125 7.86 6.71 8.35
C THR A 125 9.17 6.53 7.58
N GLN A 126 9.88 7.61 7.23
CA GLN A 126 11.10 7.60 6.41
C GLN A 126 11.01 6.66 5.20
N PRO A 127 10.03 6.83 4.31
CA PRO A 127 9.81 5.91 3.22
C PRO A 127 10.95 6.02 2.20
N ILE A 128 11.32 4.88 1.62
CA ILE A 128 12.33 4.81 0.57
C ILE A 128 11.69 4.80 -0.82
N ALA A 129 12.34 5.45 -1.78
CA ALA A 129 11.93 5.50 -3.17
C ALA A 129 13.07 5.00 -4.06
N ARG A 130 12.77 4.15 -5.04
CA ARG A 130 13.73 3.73 -6.07
C ARG A 130 13.85 4.85 -7.10
N CYS A 131 15.04 5.42 -7.28
CA CYS A 131 15.28 6.56 -8.17
C CYS A 131 15.77 6.16 -9.57
N GLY A 132 16.23 4.91 -9.72
CA GLY A 132 16.82 4.39 -10.95
C GLY A 132 18.04 3.54 -10.62
N TYR A 133 18.48 2.71 -11.56
CA TYR A 133 19.67 1.84 -11.39
C TYR A 133 19.68 1.13 -10.04
N TYR A 134 20.63 1.42 -9.15
CA TYR A 134 20.72 0.93 -7.77
C TYR A 134 20.45 2.02 -6.71
N GLU A 135 20.02 3.20 -7.13
CA GLU A 135 19.87 4.37 -6.29
C GLU A 135 18.52 4.39 -5.58
N TYR A 136 18.57 4.69 -4.29
CA TYR A 136 17.39 4.93 -3.46
C TYR A 136 17.47 6.31 -2.82
N ALA A 137 16.33 6.98 -2.75
CA ALA A 137 16.12 8.14 -1.89
C ALA A 137 15.38 7.72 -0.62
N VAL A 138 15.55 8.51 0.44
CA VAL A 138 14.76 8.44 1.67
C VAL A 138 14.09 9.78 1.92
N ILE A 139 12.78 9.77 2.15
CA ILE A 139 12.03 10.99 2.44
C ILE A 139 12.19 11.31 3.93
N ARG A 140 13.09 12.25 4.24
CA ARG A 140 13.34 12.73 5.61
C ARG A 140 12.59 14.01 5.94
N ASP A 141 12.19 14.75 4.92
CA ASP A 141 11.51 16.03 5.07
C ASP A 141 10.34 16.17 4.09
N THR A 142 9.40 17.03 4.45
CA THR A 142 8.19 17.32 3.68
C THR A 142 7.84 18.79 3.82
N PHE A 143 7.28 19.37 2.77
CA PHE A 143 6.75 20.72 2.79
C PHE A 143 5.31 20.72 2.29
N ASP A 144 4.52 21.66 2.79
CA ASP A 144 3.11 21.76 2.44
C ASP A 144 2.94 22.57 1.15
N MET A 145 2.15 22.03 0.22
CA MET A 145 1.68 22.74 -0.96
C MET A 145 0.17 22.71 -0.98
N ILE A 146 -0.45 23.77 -0.45
CA ILE A 146 -1.90 23.90 -0.45
C ILE A 146 -2.32 24.51 -1.79
N ILE A 147 -3.21 23.81 -2.50
CA ILE A 147 -3.76 24.30 -3.76
C ILE A 147 -4.54 25.60 -3.47
N PRO A 148 -4.18 26.74 -4.09
CA PRO A 148 -4.97 27.96 -3.94
C PRO A 148 -6.38 27.76 -4.51
N GLY A 149 -7.42 28.06 -3.73
CA GLY A 149 -8.80 27.86 -4.17
C GLY A 149 -9.81 27.87 -3.02
N ASP A 150 -11.04 27.46 -3.33
CA ASP A 150 -12.14 27.37 -2.36
C ASP A 150 -11.81 26.33 -1.25
N PRO A 151 -11.82 26.72 0.05
CA PRO A 151 -11.60 25.81 1.17
C PRO A 151 -12.50 24.56 1.16
N ALA A 152 -13.70 24.64 0.56
CA ALA A 152 -14.58 23.48 0.42
C ALA A 152 -13.97 22.36 -0.45
N THR A 153 -13.07 22.69 -1.38
CA THR A 153 -12.38 21.73 -2.25
C THR A 153 -11.16 21.07 -1.60
N LEU A 154 -10.62 21.65 -0.51
CA LEU A 154 -9.45 21.14 0.21
C LEU A 154 -9.79 19.98 1.15
N PHE A 155 -11.06 19.82 1.50
CA PHE A 155 -11.58 18.86 2.47
C PHE A 155 -11.25 17.38 2.15
N GLY A 156 -10.92 17.06 0.90
CA GLY A 156 -10.55 15.70 0.46
C GLY A 156 -9.06 15.34 0.60
N LEU A 157 -8.18 16.34 0.73
CA LEU A 157 -6.72 16.16 0.65
C LEU A 157 -6.05 16.10 2.02
N GLU A 158 -6.77 16.43 3.08
CA GLU A 158 -6.19 16.60 4.41
C GLU A 158 -5.86 15.28 5.14
N GLY A 159 -6.46 14.15 4.74
CA GLY A 159 -6.15 12.83 5.28
C GLY A 159 -6.51 12.62 6.76
N ASN A 160 -7.33 13.49 7.38
CA ASN A 160 -7.74 13.36 8.77
C ASN A 160 -8.96 12.43 8.93
N VAL A 161 -8.70 11.17 9.30
CA VAL A 161 -9.74 10.13 9.43
C VAL A 161 -10.87 10.53 10.38
N LYS A 162 -10.58 11.26 11.48
CA LYS A 162 -11.59 11.69 12.45
C LYS A 162 -12.54 12.75 11.88
N GLN A 163 -12.00 13.75 11.18
CA GLN A 163 -12.82 14.78 10.52
C GLN A 163 -13.66 14.19 9.39
N HIS A 164 -13.10 13.28 8.58
CA HIS A 164 -13.86 12.59 7.52
C HIS A 164 -15.05 11.81 8.08
N ARG A 165 -14.87 11.13 9.22
CA ARG A 165 -15.94 10.39 9.88
C ARG A 165 -17.03 11.32 10.41
N GLN A 166 -16.65 12.38 11.12
CA GLN A 166 -17.59 13.39 11.63
C GLN A 166 -18.39 14.04 10.51
N HIS A 167 -17.77 14.41 9.38
CA HIS A 167 -18.49 14.98 8.25
C HIS A 167 -19.43 13.99 7.56
N ARG A 168 -19.05 12.71 7.41
CA ARG A 168 -19.97 11.69 6.89
C ARG A 168 -21.20 11.55 7.80
N GLU A 169 -20.99 11.56 9.11
CA GLU A 169 -22.07 11.49 10.10
C GLU A 169 -22.96 12.75 10.05
N THR A 170 -22.38 13.95 9.93
CA THR A 170 -23.13 15.22 9.79
C THR A 170 -23.90 15.30 8.46
N ALA A 171 -23.29 14.87 7.34
CA ALA A 171 -23.95 14.84 6.04
C ALA A 171 -25.10 13.82 5.98
N GLN A 172 -24.95 12.67 6.65
CA GLN A 172 -26.03 11.68 6.78
C GLN A 172 -27.17 12.20 7.68
N ARG A 173 -26.87 12.95 8.74
CA ARG A 173 -27.91 13.61 9.56
C ARG A 173 -28.67 14.68 8.78
N ALA A 174 -27.98 15.51 8.01
CA ALA A 174 -28.62 16.51 7.16
C ALA A 174 -29.49 15.91 6.04
N ALA A 175 -29.11 14.73 5.51
CA ALA A 175 -29.92 14.01 4.52
C ALA A 175 -31.13 13.27 5.13
N GLY A 176 -31.06 12.89 6.41
CA GLY A 176 -32.14 12.21 7.13
C GLY A 176 -33.26 13.13 7.61
N ASP A 177 -33.01 14.43 7.72
CA ASP A 177 -33.98 15.44 8.21
C ASP A 177 -34.96 15.94 7.12
N ASN A 178 -34.82 15.44 5.89
CA ASN A 178 -35.69 15.78 4.74
C ASN A 178 -36.87 14.81 4.54
N SER A 179 -37.25 14.02 5.55
CA SER A 179 -38.50 13.25 5.52
C SER A 179 -39.70 14.17 5.72
N ILE A 180 -40.28 14.59 4.60
CA ILE A 180 -41.61 15.16 4.33
C ILE A 180 -42.52 15.31 5.58
N PRO A 181 -43.02 16.53 5.91
CA PRO A 181 -44.05 16.68 6.92
C PRO A 181 -45.34 16.04 6.41
N SER A 182 -45.86 15.07 7.16
CA SER A 182 -47.15 14.42 6.90
C SER A 182 -48.29 15.44 6.91
N SER A 183 -48.92 15.67 5.76
CA SER A 183 -50.23 16.30 5.62
C SER A 183 -51.33 15.26 5.63
#